data_AF-A0A820LEE8-F1
#
_entry.id   AF-A0A820LEE8-F1
#
_cell.length_a   1.000
_cell.length_b   1.000
_cell.length_c   1.000
_cell.angle_alpha   90.00
_cell.angle_beta   90.00
_cell.angle_gamma   90.00
#
_symmetry.space_group_name_H-M   'P 1'
#
loop_
_entity.id
_entity.type
_entity.pdbx_description
1 polymer ?
#
loop_
_entity_poly.entity_id
_entity_poly.type
_entity_poly.pdbx_seq_one_letter_code
_entity_poly.pdbx_strand_id
1 'polypeptide(L)' 'AEKVEQKLTNEQLEYLREYDAMHPSTGPLEVQAIVKQWNIDDYDFYRDLIDWFNGQRFMERKIAILRYDSARVAA' A
#
# COMPACT_ATOMS: atom_id res chain seq x y z
N ALA A 1 -6.87 -1.30 -5.21
CA ALA A 1 -5.53 -1.81 -5.57
C ALA A 1 -5.32 -1.86 -7.09
N GLU A 2 -6.15 -2.59 -7.84
CA GLU A 2 -5.99 -2.80 -9.31
C GLU A 2 -5.90 -1.49 -10.14
N LYS A 3 -6.59 -0.41 -9.72
CA LYS A 3 -6.55 0.90 -10.41
C LYS A 3 -5.23 1.67 -10.25
N VAL A 4 -4.51 1.47 -9.14
CA VAL A 4 -3.23 2.14 -8.88
C VAL A 4 -2.13 1.48 -9.71
N GLU A 5 -2.15 0.14 -9.78
CA GLU A 5 -1.19 -0.67 -10.53
C GLU A 5 -1.30 -0.49 -12.06
N GLN A 6 -2.45 -0.03 -12.56
CA GLN A 6 -2.64 0.31 -13.98
C GLN A 6 -2.22 1.75 -14.34
N LYS A 7 -2.18 2.65 -13.35
CA LYS A 7 -1.88 4.08 -13.55
C LYS A 7 -0.41 4.44 -13.28
N LEU A 8 0.35 3.54 -12.66
CA LEU A 8 1.74 3.76 -12.26
C LEU A 8 2.71 2.91 -13.05
N THR A 9 3.93 3.41 -13.24
CA THR A 9 5.03 2.62 -13.78
C THR A 9 5.52 1.59 -12.76
N ASN A 10 6.26 0.58 -13.22
CA ASN A 10 6.88 -0.40 -12.32
C ASN A 10 7.80 0.25 -11.29
N GLU A 11 8.55 1.29 -11.67
CA GLU A 11 9.43 2.04 -10.75
C GLU A 11 8.62 2.77 -9.67
N GLN A 12 7.48 3.36 -10.03
CA GLN A 12 6.60 4.02 -9.07
C GLN A 12 5.96 3.00 -8.12
N LEU A 13 5.58 1.82 -8.61
CA LEU A 13 5.05 0.74 -7.77
C LEU A 13 6.10 0.17 -6.82
N GLU A 14 7.34 0.02 -7.27
CA GLU A 14 8.46 -0.40 -6.44
C GLU A 14 8.73 0.63 -5.34
N TYR A 15 8.78 1.93 -5.69
CA TYR A 15 8.88 3.01 -4.71
C TYR A 15 7.79 2.95 -3.64
N LEU A 16 6.52 2.73 -4.01
CA LEU A 16 5.44 2.64 -3.02
C LEU A 16 5.58 1.46 -2.07
N ARG A 17 6.08 0.31 -2.56
CA ARG A 17 6.31 -0.89 -1.74
C ARG A 17 7.46 -0.66 -0.76
N GLU A 18 8.56 -0.09 -1.22
CA GLU A 18 9.69 0.27 -0.36
C GLU A 18 9.27 1.33 0.67
N TYR A 19 8.48 2.31 0.24
CA TYR A 19 7.96 3.35 1.11
C TYR A 19 7.05 2.79 2.21
N ASP A 20 6.07 1.91 1.90
CA ASP A 20 5.22 1.30 2.93
C ASP A 20 6.02 0.42 3.89
N ALA A 21 7.02 -0.31 3.38
CA ALA A 21 7.89 -1.15 4.20
C ALA A 21 8.72 -0.32 5.21
N MET A 22 9.20 0.85 4.79
CA MET A 22 9.93 1.80 5.67
C MET A 22 8.99 2.61 6.57
N HIS A 23 7.77 2.87 6.11
CA HIS A 23 6.78 3.70 6.78
C HIS A 23 5.44 2.94 6.91
N PRO A 24 5.35 1.96 7.83
CA PRO A 24 4.14 1.14 8.04
C PRO A 24 2.96 1.93 8.62
N SER A 25 3.13 3.24 8.82
CA SER A 25 2.10 4.19 9.23
C SER A 25 1.89 5.34 8.22
N THR A 26 2.33 5.15 6.96
CA THR A 26 1.96 6.01 5.82
C THR A 26 0.47 6.33 5.88
N GLY A 27 0.18 7.62 5.98
CA GLY A 27 -1.15 8.16 6.13
C GLY A 27 -1.50 9.17 5.03
N PRO A 28 -2.61 9.91 5.21
CA PRO A 28 -3.13 10.79 4.17
C PRO A 28 -2.18 11.93 3.76
N LEU A 29 -1.29 12.37 4.65
CA LEU A 29 -0.34 13.46 4.40
C LEU A 29 0.84 13.00 3.54
N GLU A 30 1.39 11.82 3.84
CA GLU A 30 2.48 11.21 3.08
C GLU A 30 2.01 10.88 1.67
N VAL A 31 0.81 10.31 1.54
CA VAL A 31 0.20 10.05 0.23
C VAL A 31 0.01 11.34 -0.56
N GLN A 32 -0.40 12.43 0.07
CA GLN A 32 -0.53 13.73 -0.58
C GLN A 32 0.82 14.26 -1.09
N ALA A 33 1.90 14.04 -0.33
CA ALA A 33 3.25 14.42 -0.75
C ALA A 33 3.70 13.63 -1.99
N ILE A 34 3.45 12.33 -2.02
CA ILE A 34 3.79 11.45 -3.16
C ILE A 34 3.01 11.87 -4.42
N VAL A 35 1.70 12.11 -4.30
CA VAL A 35 0.85 12.56 -5.41
C VAL A 35 1.33 13.90 -5.97
N LYS A 36 1.71 14.84 -5.10
CA LYS A 36 2.31 16.12 -5.51
C LYS A 36 3.67 15.94 -6.18
N GLN A 37 4.53 15.07 -5.66
CA GLN A 37 5.85 14.79 -6.22
C GLN A 37 5.75 14.22 -7.64
N TRP A 38 4.73 13.41 -7.91
CA TRP A 38 4.46 12.85 -9.24
C TRP A 38 3.65 13.76 -10.14
N ASN A 39 3.30 14.96 -9.67
CA ASN A 39 2.52 15.95 -10.40
C ASN A 39 1.19 15.38 -10.92
N ILE A 40 0.56 14.52 -10.12
CA ILE A 40 -0.74 13.91 -10.43
C ILE A 40 -1.83 14.76 -9.78
N ASP A 41 -2.57 15.52 -10.59
CA ASP A 41 -3.71 16.32 -10.12
C ASP A 41 -5.02 15.55 -10.29
N ASP A 42 -5.11 14.38 -9.65
CA ASP A 42 -6.26 13.49 -9.68
C ASP A 42 -6.64 13.12 -8.23
N TYR A 43 -7.72 13.70 -7.73
CA TYR A 43 -8.22 13.43 -6.38
C TYR A 43 -8.72 11.99 -6.20
N ASP A 44 -9.24 11.38 -7.26
CA ASP A 44 -9.63 9.96 -7.21
C ASP A 44 -8.39 9.07 -7.13
N PHE A 45 -7.31 9.44 -7.82
CA PHE A 45 -6.01 8.75 -7.68
C PHE A 45 -5.46 8.86 -6.25
N TYR A 46 -5.54 10.03 -5.62
CA TYR A 46 -5.15 10.21 -4.22
C TYR A 46 -5.93 9.24 -3.29
N ARG A 47 -7.25 9.13 -3.48
CA ARG A 47 -8.07 8.21 -2.69
C ARG A 47 -7.73 6.75 -2.97
N ASP A 48 -7.58 6.39 -4.24
CA ASP A 48 -7.22 5.03 -4.65
C ASP A 48 -5.84 4.61 -4.10
N LEU A 49 -4.90 5.55 -3.97
CA LEU A 49 -3.57 5.32 -3.39
C LEU A 49 -3.63 5.13 -1.87
N ILE A 50 -4.45 5.90 -1.16
CA ILE A 50 -4.74 5.65 0.28
C ILE A 50 -5.31 4.25 0.48
N ASP A 51 -6.28 3.86 -0.34
CA ASP A 51 -6.91 2.55 -0.27
C ASP A 51 -5.90 1.43 -0.62
N TRP A 52 -4.95 1.69 -1.51
CA TRP A 52 -3.86 0.76 -1.81
C TRP A 52 -2.98 0.50 -0.57
N PHE A 53 -2.47 1.55 0.09
CA PHE A 53 -1.65 1.40 1.31
C PHE A 53 -2.43 0.68 2.43
N ASN A 54 -3.69 1.02 2.63
CA ASN A 54 -4.54 0.36 3.63
C ASN A 54 -4.80 -1.12 3.27
N GLY A 55 -5.00 -1.41 1.98
CA GLY A 55 -5.21 -2.76 1.47
C GLY A 55 -3.99 -3.66 1.63
N GLN A 56 -2.78 -3.14 1.38
CA GLN A 56 -1.52 -3.88 1.60
C GLN A 56 -1.39 -4.32 3.06
N ARG A 57 -1.60 -3.39 4.00
CA ARG A 57 -1.54 -3.69 5.44
C ARG A 57 -2.58 -4.71 5.89
N PHE A 58 -3.79 -4.66 5.32
CA PHE A 58 -4.81 -5.64 5.63
C PHE A 58 -4.40 -7.04 5.16
N MET A 59 -3.82 -7.15 3.96
CA MET A 59 -3.32 -8.42 3.43
C MET A 59 -2.15 -8.96 4.26
N GLU A 60 -1.18 -8.12 4.64
CA GLU A 60 -0.06 -8.53 5.50
C GLU A 60 -0.53 -9.02 6.86
N ARG A 61 -1.45 -8.30 7.51
CA ARG A 61 -2.04 -8.74 8.79
C ARG A 61 -2.80 -10.05 8.65
N LYS A 62 -3.56 -10.22 7.57
CA LYS A 62 -4.32 -11.47 7.31
C LYS A 62 -3.37 -12.65 7.10
N ILE A 63 -2.28 -12.47 6.35
CA ILE A 63 -1.26 -13.50 6.14
C ILE A 63 -0.59 -13.87 7.47
N ALA A 64 -0.27 -12.88 8.31
CA ALA A 64 0.33 -13.11 9.62
C ALA A 64 -0.59 -13.94 10.55
N ILE A 65 -1.89 -13.62 10.58
CA ILE A 65 -2.90 -14.37 11.36
C ILE A 65 -2.97 -15.83 10.86
N LEU A 66 -3.07 -16.03 9.54
CA LEU A 66 -3.15 -17.37 8.95
C LEU A 66 -1.89 -18.22 9.23
N ARG A 67 -0.70 -17.61 9.25
CA ARG A 67 0.55 -18.30 9.60
C ARG A 67 0.58 -18.72 11.07
N TYR A 68 0.11 -17.85 11.97
CA TYR A 68 0.00 -18.16 13.40
C TYR A 68 -0.96 -19.34 13.65
N ASP A 69 -2.15 -19.32 13.02
CA ASP A 69 -3.12 -20.40 13.16
C ASP A 69 -2.60 -21.72 12.59
N SER A 70 -1.90 -21.67 11.45
CA SER A 70 -1.28 -22.87 10.85
C SER A 70 -0.19 -23.46 11.74
N ALA A 71 0.65 -22.61 12.34
CA ALA A 71 1.69 -23.04 13.27
C ALA A 71 1.09 -23.63 14.57
N ARG A 72 -0.04 -23.10 15.04
CA ARG A 72 -0.75 -23.59 16.23
C ARG A 72 -1.42 -24.95 16.00
N VAL A 73 -1.97 -25.20 14.81
CA VAL A 73 -2.62 -26.48 14.48
C VAL A 73 -1.59 -27.60 14.24
N ALA A 74 -0.35 -27.25 13.89
CA ALA A 74 0.73 -28.20 13.66
C ALA A 74 1.52 -28.60 14.93
N ALA A 75 1.22 -28.00 16.08
CA ALA A 75 1.86 -28.25 17.38
C ALA A 75 0.93 -29.03 18.31
#